data_AF-A0A1X7U6K7-F1
#
_entry.id   AF-A0A1X7U6K7-F1
#
_cell.length_a   1.000
_cell.length_b   1.000
_cell.length_c   1.000
_cell.angle_alpha   90.00
_cell.angle_beta   90.00
_cell.angle_gamma   90.00
#
_symmetry.space_group_name_H-M   'P 1'
#
loop_
_entity.id
_entity.type
_entity.pdbx_description
1 polymer ?
#
loop_
_entity_poly.entity_id
_entity_poly.type
_entity_poly.pdbx_seq_one_letter_code
_entity_poly.pdbx_strand_id
1 'polypeptide(L)'
;MIRWLSLLLLVSVGFCHQYLSPFDFLKYEEAVVNTDPSVVITVTPNQLNKSGDWVTVAWDGVSHPADTDWIGVYAPPNGEESIDPSKIAPVKYQYCNESSTHMSSGKGSFKIRLVNVRTPYMFALLKGGFDAPTLVATSKQ
;
A
#
# COMPACT_ATOMS: atom_id res chain seq x y z
N MET A 1 65.02 20.00 -15.69
CA MET A 1 64.27 20.86 -14.75
C MET A 1 62.80 20.44 -14.81
N ILE A 2 62.23 20.10 -13.65
CA ILE A 2 60.78 20.02 -13.31
C ILE A 2 59.96 18.85 -13.92
N ARG A 3 59.72 17.86 -13.05
CA ARG A 3 58.73 16.77 -13.16
C ARG A 3 57.33 17.34 -12.96
N TRP A 4 56.37 17.04 -13.84
CA TRP A 4 54.95 17.31 -13.58
C TRP A 4 54.30 16.00 -13.13
N LEU A 5 53.96 15.92 -11.84
CA LEU A 5 53.11 14.88 -11.29
C LEU A 5 51.65 15.27 -11.57
N SER A 6 50.96 14.50 -12.41
CA SER A 6 49.50 14.61 -12.56
C SER A 6 48.84 13.90 -11.39
N LEU A 7 48.22 14.64 -10.48
CA LEU A 7 47.44 14.10 -9.38
C LEU A 7 46.00 13.91 -9.84
N LEU A 8 45.60 12.67 -10.11
CA LEU A 8 44.20 12.28 -10.34
C LEU A 8 43.51 12.12 -8.98
N LEU A 9 42.60 13.04 -8.65
CA LEU A 9 41.72 12.93 -7.49
C LEU A 9 40.52 12.06 -7.88
N LEU A 10 40.58 10.78 -7.50
CA LEU A 10 39.43 9.88 -7.52
C LEU A 10 38.55 10.20 -6.32
N VAL A 11 37.45 10.92 -6.54
CA VAL A 11 36.37 11.05 -5.55
C VAL A 11 35.56 9.75 -5.62
N SER A 12 35.86 8.81 -4.72
CA SER A 12 35.01 7.65 -4.53
C SER A 12 33.73 8.10 -3.81
N VAL A 13 32.64 8.26 -4.57
CA VAL A 13 31.31 8.43 -3.96
C VAL A 13 30.91 7.06 -3.43
N GLY A 14 31.17 6.82 -2.14
CA GLY A 14 30.68 5.63 -1.47
C GLY A 14 29.16 5.69 -1.39
N PHE A 15 28.46 5.01 -2.29
CA PHE A 15 27.04 4.76 -2.14
C PHE A 15 26.87 3.79 -0.97
N CYS A 16 26.68 4.36 0.23
CA CYS A 16 26.12 3.63 1.36
C CYS A 16 24.69 3.24 0.97
N HIS A 17 24.44 1.94 0.78
CA HIS A 17 23.08 1.45 0.59
C HIS A 17 22.31 1.68 1.90
N GLN A 18 21.53 2.76 1.96
CA GLN A 18 20.50 2.89 2.97
C GLN A 18 19.38 1.91 2.61
N TYR A 19 19.11 0.96 3.51
CA TYR A 19 17.97 0.06 3.36
C TYR A 19 16.71 0.83 3.74
N LEU A 20 16.08 1.45 2.74
CA LEU A 20 14.79 2.11 2.90
C LEU A 20 13.70 1.06 2.76
N SER A 21 12.85 0.96 3.79
CA SER A 21 11.64 0.17 3.72
C SER A 21 10.65 0.86 2.77
N PRO A 22 9.80 0.12 2.03
CA PRO A 22 8.77 0.73 1.19
C PRO A 22 7.82 1.67 1.96
N PHE A 23 7.65 1.45 3.26
CA PHE A 23 6.80 2.29 4.11
C PHE A 23 7.49 3.55 4.63
N ASP A 24 8.81 3.68 4.45
CA ASP A 24 9.52 4.93 4.78
C ASP A 24 9.08 6.09 3.86
N PHE A 25 8.48 5.76 2.72
CA PHE A 25 7.90 6.72 1.78
C PHE A 25 6.43 7.05 2.07
N LEU A 26 5.76 6.33 2.97
CA LEU A 26 4.37 6.57 3.33
C LEU A 26 4.27 7.72 4.34
N LYS A 27 3.74 8.86 3.89
CA LYS A 27 3.46 10.04 4.73
C LYS A 27 2.13 9.86 5.47
N TYR A 28 2.17 9.09 6.54
CA TYR A 28 0.95 8.79 7.33
C TYR A 28 0.42 10.04 8.05
N GLU A 29 1.28 10.99 8.39
CA GLU A 29 0.87 12.27 9.01
C GLU A 29 -0.02 13.13 8.10
N GLU A 30 0.09 12.96 6.78
CA GLU A 30 -0.75 13.64 5.78
C GLU A 30 -2.03 12.85 5.46
N ALA A 31 -2.25 11.71 6.13
CA ALA A 31 -3.36 10.84 5.81
C ALA A 31 -4.70 11.42 6.27
N VAL A 32 -5.69 11.41 5.38
CA VAL A 32 -7.05 11.91 5.65
C VAL A 32 -8.08 10.83 5.41
N VAL A 33 -9.15 10.83 6.22
CA VAL A 33 -10.31 9.96 6.04
C VAL A 33 -11.39 10.71 5.25
N ASN A 34 -11.70 10.24 4.05
CA ASN A 34 -12.78 10.78 3.22
C ASN A 34 -13.49 9.63 2.48
N THR A 35 -14.42 8.99 3.18
CA THR A 35 -15.08 7.77 2.72
C THR A 35 -16.08 8.04 1.59
N ASP A 36 -16.02 7.24 0.53
CA ASP A 36 -16.95 7.25 -0.59
C ASP A 36 -17.86 6.01 -0.51
N PRO A 37 -19.18 6.15 -0.23
CA PRO A 37 -20.08 5.02 -0.08
C PRO A 37 -20.34 4.25 -1.38
N SER A 38 -19.95 4.80 -2.54
CA SER A 38 -20.05 4.10 -3.83
C SER A 38 -18.93 3.08 -4.02
N VAL A 39 -17.82 3.21 -3.28
CA VAL A 39 -16.67 2.31 -3.36
C VAL A 39 -16.89 1.11 -2.45
N VAL A 40 -16.85 -0.08 -3.04
CA VAL A 40 -17.06 -1.35 -2.33
C VAL A 40 -15.83 -2.23 -2.48
N ILE A 41 -15.35 -2.80 -1.36
CA ILE A 41 -14.26 -3.76 -1.34
C ILE A 41 -14.82 -5.13 -0.91
N THR A 42 -14.55 -6.17 -1.69
CA THR A 42 -14.95 -7.56 -1.42
C THR A 42 -13.70 -8.44 -1.34
N VAL A 43 -13.69 -9.33 -0.35
CA VAL A 43 -12.53 -10.17 -0.02
C VAL A 43 -12.96 -11.63 0.05
N THR A 44 -12.30 -12.49 -0.73
CA THR A 44 -12.66 -13.91 -0.83
C THR A 44 -11.41 -14.81 -0.87
N PRO A 45 -11.30 -15.85 -0.03
CA PRO A 45 -12.22 -16.21 1.06
C PRO A 45 -12.11 -15.27 2.27
N ASN A 46 -13.15 -15.22 3.11
CA ASN A 46 -13.17 -14.45 4.36
C ASN A 46 -12.43 -15.16 5.53
N GLN A 47 -12.03 -16.41 5.34
CA GLN A 47 -11.27 -17.19 6.33
C GLN A 47 -10.07 -17.85 5.65
N LEU A 48 -8.90 -17.73 6.28
CA LEU A 48 -7.69 -18.44 5.88
C LEU A 48 -7.73 -19.86 6.43
N ASN A 49 -7.47 -20.86 5.59
CA ASN A 49 -7.35 -22.25 6.04
C ASN A 49 -5.95 -22.53 6.60
N LYS A 50 -4.94 -21.90 5.99
CA LYS A 50 -3.54 -21.95 6.45
C LYS A 50 -2.84 -20.61 6.22
N SER A 51 -1.76 -20.41 6.98
CA SER A 51 -0.87 -19.26 6.77
C SER A 51 -0.26 -19.31 5.37
N GLY A 52 -0.30 -18.19 4.65
CA GLY A 52 0.18 -18.06 3.28
C GLY A 52 -0.86 -18.43 2.21
N ASP A 53 -2.14 -18.56 2.58
CA ASP A 53 -3.22 -18.73 1.61
C ASP A 53 -3.43 -17.48 0.75
N TRP A 54 -3.90 -17.72 -0.47
CA TRP A 54 -4.28 -16.66 -1.40
C TRP A 54 -5.66 -16.12 -1.06
N VAL A 55 -5.77 -14.80 -1.05
CA VAL A 55 -7.04 -14.09 -0.93
C VAL A 55 -7.19 -13.19 -2.15
N THR A 56 -8.38 -13.19 -2.72
CA THR A 56 -8.77 -12.28 -3.80
C THR A 56 -9.37 -11.04 -3.17
N VAL A 57 -8.78 -9.89 -3.46
CA VAL A 57 -9.32 -8.58 -3.09
C VAL A 57 -9.87 -7.97 -4.37
N ALA A 58 -11.15 -7.64 -4.36
CA ALA A 58 -11.85 -7.01 -5.48
C ALA A 58 -12.47 -5.70 -5.01
N TRP A 59 -12.53 -4.72 -5.91
CA TRP A 59 -13.16 -3.43 -5.65
C TRP A 59 -13.96 -2.94 -6.85
N ASP A 60 -14.92 -2.09 -6.57
CA ASP A 60 -15.78 -1.42 -7.54
C ASP A 60 -16.11 -0.01 -7.04
N GLY A 61 -16.49 0.89 -7.95
CA GLY A 61 -17.02 2.21 -7.65
C GLY A 61 -16.00 3.33 -7.53
N VAL A 62 -14.70 3.08 -7.80
CA VAL A 62 -13.68 4.15 -7.70
C VAL A 62 -13.90 5.20 -8.79
N SER A 63 -14.31 6.39 -8.39
CA SER A 63 -14.36 7.55 -9.29
C SER A 63 -12.94 8.09 -9.54
N HIS A 64 -12.71 8.58 -10.76
CA HIS A 64 -11.43 9.13 -11.22
C HIS A 64 -10.22 8.27 -10.80
N PRO A 65 -10.10 7.03 -11.31
CA PRO A 65 -9.02 6.11 -10.95
C PRO A 65 -7.65 6.74 -11.27
N ALA A 66 -6.68 6.54 -10.37
CA ALA A 66 -5.31 6.99 -10.56
C ALA A 66 -4.35 5.80 -10.46
N ASP A 67 -3.21 5.89 -11.14
CA ASP A 67 -2.14 4.89 -11.06
C ASP A 67 -1.52 4.80 -9.66
N THR A 68 -1.66 5.85 -8.87
CA THR A 68 -1.25 5.91 -7.47
C THR A 68 -2.28 5.35 -6.49
N ASP A 69 -3.48 4.95 -6.92
CA ASP A 69 -4.47 4.35 -6.04
C ASP A 69 -3.98 2.98 -5.56
N TRP A 70 -4.19 2.66 -4.28
CA TRP A 70 -3.64 1.46 -3.68
C TRP A 70 -4.57 0.89 -2.61
N ILE A 71 -4.42 -0.41 -2.35
CA ILE A 71 -5.09 -1.08 -1.24
C ILE A 71 -4.05 -1.45 -0.19
N GLY A 72 -4.24 -0.93 1.02
CA GLY A 72 -3.50 -1.32 2.22
C GLY A 72 -4.19 -2.47 2.95
N VAL A 73 -3.40 -3.42 3.44
CA VAL A 73 -3.83 -4.53 4.30
C VAL A 73 -3.43 -4.20 5.72
N TYR A 74 -4.41 -4.08 6.61
CA TYR A 74 -4.24 -3.69 8.00
C TYR A 74 -4.61 -4.85 8.93
N ALA A 75 -3.92 -4.95 10.06
CA ALA A 75 -4.21 -5.88 11.15
C ALA A 75 -4.38 -5.07 12.44
N PRO A 76 -5.52 -4.36 12.62
CA PRO A 76 -5.76 -3.47 13.75
C PRO A 76 -5.70 -4.24 15.08
N PRO A 77 -5.12 -3.66 16.14
CA PRO A 77 -5.15 -4.31 17.45
C PRO A 77 -6.60 -4.48 17.93
N ASN A 78 -6.84 -5.49 18.75
CA ASN A 78 -8.10 -5.69 19.49
C ASN A 78 -9.38 -5.80 18.63
N GLY A 79 -9.28 -6.04 17.32
CA GLY A 79 -10.45 -6.19 16.46
C GLY A 79 -11.22 -4.88 16.25
N GLU A 80 -10.53 -3.73 16.26
CA GLU A 80 -11.14 -2.47 15.83
C GLU A 80 -11.76 -2.63 14.43
N GLU A 81 -12.95 -2.05 14.24
CA GLU A 81 -13.72 -2.17 12.98
C GLU A 81 -13.42 -1.00 12.02
N SER A 82 -12.61 -0.03 12.44
CA SER A 82 -12.25 1.13 11.63
C SER A 82 -10.74 1.33 11.60
N ILE A 83 -10.25 1.85 10.48
CA ILE A 83 -8.83 2.17 10.27
C ILE A 83 -8.67 3.67 10.27
N ASP A 84 -7.71 4.16 11.04
CA ASP A 84 -7.18 5.51 10.89
C ASP A 84 -5.77 5.42 10.25
N PRO A 85 -5.62 5.74 8.96
CA PRO A 85 -4.35 5.63 8.25
C PRO A 85 -3.27 6.59 8.79
N SER A 86 -3.66 7.59 9.60
CA SER A 86 -2.72 8.49 10.28
C SER A 86 -2.11 7.90 11.56
N LYS A 87 -2.64 6.77 12.04
CA LYS A 87 -2.22 6.13 13.30
C LYS A 87 -1.64 4.74 13.12
N ILE A 88 -2.10 4.02 12.10
CA ILE A 88 -1.76 2.62 11.90
C ILE A 88 -1.12 2.48 10.52
N ALA A 89 0.03 1.82 10.45
CA ALA A 89 0.64 1.46 9.18
C ALA A 89 0.06 0.14 8.65
N PRO A 90 -0.12 0.00 7.32
CA PRO A 90 -0.51 -1.27 6.73
C PRO A 90 0.63 -2.29 6.88
N VAL A 91 0.29 -3.57 7.01
CA VAL A 91 1.29 -4.67 7.02
C VAL A 91 1.71 -5.09 5.62
N LYS A 92 0.92 -4.71 4.62
CA LYS A 92 1.12 -4.99 3.20
C LYS A 92 0.33 -3.99 2.37
N TYR A 93 0.75 -3.77 1.14
CA TYR A 93 -0.02 -2.97 0.19
C TYR A 93 0.08 -3.56 -1.21
N GLN A 94 -0.82 -3.14 -2.08
CA GLN A 94 -0.71 -3.36 -3.52
C GLN A 94 -1.39 -2.20 -4.26
N TYR A 95 -0.81 -1.77 -5.38
CA TYR A 95 -1.42 -0.76 -6.25
C TYR A 95 -2.63 -1.33 -6.99
N CYS A 96 -3.63 -0.50 -7.18
CA CYS A 96 -4.85 -0.86 -7.90
C CYS A 96 -4.62 -1.01 -9.41
N ASN A 97 -3.63 -0.30 -9.97
CA ASN A 97 -3.26 -0.36 -11.38
C ASN A 97 -2.67 -1.71 -11.84
N GLU A 98 -2.29 -2.58 -10.91
CA GLU A 98 -1.98 -3.99 -11.19
C GLU A 98 -3.18 -4.72 -11.84
N SER A 99 -4.40 -4.25 -11.56
CA SER A 99 -5.60 -4.69 -12.26
C SER A 99 -5.80 -3.88 -13.53
N SER A 100 -5.82 -4.56 -14.69
CA SER A 100 -5.96 -3.93 -16.00
C SER A 100 -7.27 -3.16 -16.20
N THR A 101 -8.28 -3.39 -15.36
CA THR A 101 -9.58 -2.71 -15.43
C THR A 101 -9.67 -1.47 -14.55
N HIS A 102 -8.69 -1.23 -13.67
CA HIS A 102 -8.79 -0.16 -12.68
C HIS A 102 -8.85 1.22 -13.33
N MET A 103 -7.91 1.51 -14.24
CA MET A 103 -7.84 2.81 -14.91
C MET A 103 -9.04 3.09 -15.82
N SER A 104 -9.63 2.05 -16.42
CA SER A 104 -10.72 2.19 -17.39
C SER A 104 -12.11 2.22 -16.76
N SER A 105 -12.29 1.59 -15.60
CA SER A 105 -13.63 1.37 -15.02
C SER A 105 -13.75 1.68 -13.53
N GLY A 106 -12.64 1.97 -12.83
CA GLY A 106 -12.64 2.11 -11.37
C GLY A 106 -12.87 0.79 -10.62
N LYS A 107 -12.80 -0.34 -11.33
CA LYS A 107 -12.98 -1.68 -10.79
C LYS A 107 -11.72 -2.49 -10.97
N GLY A 108 -11.46 -3.42 -10.07
CA GLY A 108 -10.35 -4.32 -10.25
C GLY A 108 -10.33 -5.44 -9.23
N SER A 109 -9.38 -6.33 -9.43
CA SER A 109 -9.05 -7.32 -8.42
C SER A 109 -7.59 -7.72 -8.53
N PHE A 110 -7.03 -8.16 -7.41
CA PHE A 110 -5.75 -8.87 -7.38
C PHE A 110 -5.79 -9.98 -6.33
N LYS A 111 -4.82 -10.88 -6.42
CA LYS A 111 -4.61 -11.92 -5.40
C LYS A 111 -3.39 -11.57 -4.55
N ILE A 112 -3.52 -11.75 -3.24
CA ILE A 112 -2.43 -11.54 -2.30
C ILE A 112 -2.33 -12.72 -1.32
N ARG A 113 -1.11 -13.10 -0.95
CA ARG A 113 -0.87 -14.10 0.10
C ARG A 113 -0.86 -13.44 1.46
N LEU A 114 -1.67 -13.96 2.38
CA LEU A 114 -1.76 -13.48 3.76
C LEU A 114 -1.21 -14.51 4.73
N VAL A 115 -0.45 -14.04 5.71
CA VAL A 115 0.04 -14.88 6.81
C VAL A 115 -0.95 -14.81 7.97
N ASN A 116 -1.05 -15.86 8.79
CA ASN A 116 -1.92 -15.79 9.97
C ASN A 116 -1.22 -14.99 11.08
N VAL A 117 -1.63 -13.73 11.27
CA VAL A 117 -1.11 -12.84 12.34
C VAL A 117 -1.98 -12.85 13.61
N ARG A 118 -2.92 -13.80 13.74
CA ARG A 118 -3.84 -13.97 14.89
C ARG A 118 -4.84 -12.82 15.09
N THR A 119 -4.96 -11.93 14.11
CA THR A 119 -5.88 -10.80 14.10
C THR A 119 -6.58 -10.75 12.74
N PRO A 120 -7.89 -10.43 12.68
CA PRO A 120 -8.60 -10.22 11.42
C PRO A 120 -7.94 -9.14 10.56
N TYR A 121 -7.95 -9.34 9.25
CA TYR A 121 -7.45 -8.36 8.30
C TYR A 121 -8.56 -7.39 7.89
N MET A 122 -8.19 -6.12 7.74
CA MET A 122 -9.01 -5.10 7.10
C MET A 122 -8.30 -4.57 5.86
N PHE A 123 -9.04 -4.42 4.76
CA PHE A 123 -8.52 -3.90 3.50
C PHE A 123 -9.05 -2.49 3.31
N ALA A 124 -8.16 -1.54 3.09
CA ALA A 124 -8.51 -0.15 2.87
C ALA A 124 -8.05 0.28 1.49
N LEU A 125 -8.93 0.90 0.71
CA LEU A 125 -8.57 1.56 -0.54
C LEU A 125 -8.21 3.01 -0.22
N LEU A 126 -7.03 3.43 -0.68
CA LEU A 126 -6.50 4.77 -0.51
C LEU A 126 -6.18 5.39 -1.87
N LYS A 127 -6.47 6.68 -2.00
CA LYS A 127 -6.13 7.52 -3.17
C LYS A 127 -5.03 8.51 -2.81
N GLY A 128 -4.42 9.16 -3.80
CA GLY A 128 -3.39 10.19 -3.58
C GLY A 128 -1.98 9.64 -3.31
N GLY A 129 -1.76 8.36 -3.58
CA GLY A 129 -0.45 7.71 -3.40
C GLY A 129 0.00 7.65 -1.95
N PHE A 130 1.31 7.63 -1.77
CA PHE A 130 1.95 7.61 -0.45
C PHE A 130 2.28 9.02 0.07
N ASP A 131 2.20 10.04 -0.80
CA ASP A 131 2.50 11.43 -0.45
C ASP A 131 1.33 12.14 0.24
N ALA A 132 0.09 11.83 -0.15
CA ALA A 132 -1.13 12.41 0.42
C ALA A 132 -2.25 11.36 0.49
N PRO A 133 -2.08 10.28 1.28
CA PRO A 133 -2.99 9.14 1.29
C PRO A 133 -4.38 9.52 1.83
N THR A 134 -5.41 9.31 1.04
CA THR A 134 -6.81 9.53 1.43
C THR A 134 -7.56 8.21 1.50
N LEU A 135 -8.03 7.82 2.68
CA LEU A 135 -8.85 6.62 2.87
C LEU A 135 -10.25 6.84 2.29
N VAL A 136 -10.62 6.04 1.28
CA VAL A 136 -11.93 6.16 0.61
C VAL A 136 -12.89 5.00 0.91
N ALA A 137 -12.38 3.80 1.21
CA ALA A 137 -13.24 2.67 1.57
C ALA A 137 -12.50 1.64 2.39
N THR A 138 -13.24 0.89 3.21
CA THR A 138 -12.76 -0.29 3.93
C THR A 138 -13.61 -1.51 3.58
N SER A 139 -13.00 -2.70 3.58
CA SER A 139 -13.73 -3.96 3.49
C SER A 139 -14.56 -4.18 4.76
N LYS A 140 -15.72 -4.82 4.61
CA LYS A 140 -16.43 -5.39 5.76
C LYS A 140 -15.63 -6.58 6.31
N GLN A 141 -15.68 -6.75 7.64
CA GLN A 141 -15.08 -7.88 8.33
C GLN A 141 -15.85 -9.19 8.05
#